data_AF-K0NFX1-F1
#
_entry.id   AF-K0NFX1-F1
#
_cell.length_a   1.000
_cell.length_b   1.000
_cell.length_c   1.000
_cell.angle_alpha   90.00
_cell.angle_beta   90.00
_cell.angle_gamma   90.00
#
_symmetry.space_group_name_H-M   'P 1'
#
loop_
_entity.id
_entity.type
_entity.pdbx_description
1 polymer ?
#
loop_
_entity_poly.entity_id
_entity_poly.type
_entity_poly.pdbx_seq_one_letter_code
_entity_poly.pdbx_strand_id
1 'polypeptide(L)'
;MGRKRKEINPVVLHSMFSKGMTQKEIAKTLGVSHVTLAKRIAEIKSKKGILLKYRSLQTLQLTSLQARILEAVTPEKIEDASLVDLVRAFKVLKSAELGLEKDRIKITGLTEYLIELEKRETGD
;
A
#
# COMPACT_ATOMS: atom_id res chain seq x y z
N MET A 1 -15.77 -14.20 34.20
CA MET A 1 -15.53 -12.76 33.94
C MET A 1 -14.53 -12.60 32.81
N GLY A 2 -14.96 -12.12 31.63
CA GLY A 2 -14.07 -11.90 30.49
C GLY A 2 -13.20 -10.66 30.72
N ARG A 3 -11.88 -10.84 30.87
CA ARG A 3 -10.94 -9.73 31.07
C ARG A 3 -10.95 -8.83 29.83
N LYS A 4 -11.16 -7.51 30.00
CA LYS A 4 -11.14 -6.52 28.91
C LYS A 4 -9.84 -6.65 28.10
N ARG A 5 -9.95 -6.75 26.77
CA ARG A 5 -8.78 -6.84 25.87
C ARG A 5 -7.98 -5.54 25.96
N LYS A 6 -6.69 -5.64 26.28
CA LYS A 6 -5.76 -4.51 26.11
C LYS A 6 -5.60 -4.24 24.62
N GLU A 7 -5.86 -3.01 24.20
CA GLU A 7 -5.59 -2.56 22.84
C GLU A 7 -4.10 -2.28 22.69
N ILE A 8 -3.43 -3.07 21.86
CA ILE A 8 -2.00 -2.87 21.55
C ILE A 8 -1.90 -2.04 20.27
N ASN A 9 -1.27 -0.86 20.37
CA ASN A 9 -1.03 0.02 19.24
C ASN A 9 0.01 -0.62 18.28
N PRO A 10 -0.32 -0.83 16.98
CA PRO A 10 0.58 -1.41 16.00
C PRO A 10 1.89 -0.63 15.78
N VAL A 11 1.88 0.69 15.97
CA VAL A 11 3.05 1.56 15.77
C VAL A 11 4.08 1.35 16.88
N VAL A 12 3.60 1.25 18.13
CA VAL A 12 4.46 0.96 19.29
C VAL A 12 5.07 -0.43 19.16
N LEU A 13 4.26 -1.41 18.75
CA LEU A 13 4.71 -2.78 18.50
C LEU A 13 5.82 -2.83 17.43
N HIS A 14 5.66 -2.07 16.34
CA HIS A 14 6.66 -1.95 15.29
C HIS A 14 7.97 -1.34 15.82
N SER A 15 7.91 -0.24 16.55
CA SER A 15 9.11 0.41 17.10
C SER A 15 9.93 -0.52 18.01
N MET A 16 9.27 -1.43 18.74
CA MET A 16 9.94 -2.41 19.59
C MET A 16 10.61 -3.52 18.76
N PHE A 17 9.97 -4.00 17.69
CA PHE A 17 10.60 -4.94 16.75
C PHE A 17 11.78 -4.31 15.99
N SER A 18 11.66 -3.04 15.57
CA SER A 18 12.76 -2.31 14.92
C SER A 18 13.97 -2.11 15.83
N LYS A 19 13.77 -2.13 17.15
CA LYS A 19 14.84 -2.12 18.17
C LYS A 19 15.42 -3.52 18.44
N GLY A 20 15.02 -4.54 17.68
CA GLY A 20 15.51 -5.92 17.82
C GLY A 20 14.90 -6.69 18.99
N MET A 21 13.86 -6.17 19.64
CA MET A 21 13.24 -6.86 20.79
C MET A 21 12.49 -8.13 20.34
N THR A 22 12.63 -9.20 21.13
CA THR A 22 11.94 -10.46 20.89
C THR A 22 10.47 -10.40 21.32
N GLN A 23 9.63 -11.29 20.80
CA GLN A 23 8.21 -11.36 21.19
C GLN A 23 8.02 -11.59 22.70
N LYS A 24 8.92 -12.33 23.35
CA LYS A 24 8.88 -12.55 24.81
C LYS A 24 9.13 -11.26 25.58
N GLU A 25 10.11 -10.46 25.17
CA GLU A 25 10.44 -9.18 25.80
C GLU A 25 9.35 -8.14 25.55
N ILE A 26 8.81 -8.10 24.33
CA ILE A 26 7.70 -7.22 23.97
C ILE A 26 6.45 -7.57 24.79
N ALA A 27 6.13 -8.86 24.95
CA ALA A 27 4.99 -9.29 25.76
C ALA A 27 5.14 -8.87 27.23
N LYS A 28 6.35 -9.02 27.78
CA LYS A 28 6.70 -8.55 29.13
C LYS A 28 6.57 -7.04 29.26
N THR A 29 7.08 -6.28 28.28
CA THR A 29 7.05 -4.81 28.26
C THR A 29 5.61 -4.27 28.16
N LEU A 30 4.76 -4.92 27.38
CA LEU A 30 3.35 -4.54 27.23
C LEU A 30 2.44 -5.09 28.35
N GLY A 31 2.98 -5.91 29.24
CA GLY A 31 2.25 -6.57 30.33
C GLY A 31 1.12 -7.45 29.81
N VAL A 32 1.41 -8.28 28.79
CA VAL A 32 0.51 -9.26 28.18
C VAL A 32 1.21 -10.62 28.09
N SER A 33 0.46 -11.72 28.01
CA SER A 33 1.09 -13.02 27.77
C SER A 33 1.61 -13.13 26.33
N HIS A 34 2.66 -13.93 26.14
CA HIS A 34 3.22 -14.22 24.81
C HIS A 34 2.16 -14.74 23.83
N VAL A 35 1.25 -15.61 24.31
CA VAL A 35 0.12 -16.13 23.51
C VAL A 35 -0.85 -15.00 23.09
N THR A 36 -1.09 -14.01 23.96
CA THR A 36 -1.94 -12.85 23.62
C THR A 36 -1.27 -11.99 22.55
N LEU A 37 0.04 -11.76 22.67
CA LEU A 37 0.81 -11.00 21.70
C LEU A 37 0.82 -11.68 20.32
N ALA A 38 1.07 -12.99 20.28
CA ALA A 38 1.08 -13.77 19.05
C ALA A 38 -0.29 -13.74 18.33
N LYS A 39 -1.40 -13.92 19.08
CA LYS A 39 -2.76 -13.77 18.54
C LYS A 39 -3.00 -12.37 17.97
N ARG A 40 -2.49 -11.32 18.64
CA ARG A 40 -2.65 -9.94 18.17
C ARG A 40 -1.84 -9.65 16.90
N ILE A 41 -0.62 -10.18 16.80
CA ILE A 41 0.20 -10.09 15.58
C ILE A 41 -0.52 -10.80 14.42
N ALA A 42 -1.07 -11.99 14.64
CA ALA A 42 -1.84 -12.72 13.63
C ALA A 42 -3.08 -11.95 13.17
N GLU A 43 -3.81 -11.34 14.10
CA GLU A 43 -4.99 -10.51 13.78
C GLU A 43 -4.61 -9.27 12.95
N ILE A 44 -3.51 -8.59 13.30
CA ILE A 44 -2.99 -7.44 12.55
C ILE A 44 -2.55 -7.88 11.14
N LYS A 45 -1.84 -9.01 11.03
CA LYS A 45 -1.41 -9.57 9.73
C LYS A 45 -2.60 -9.93 8.84
N SER A 46 -3.63 -10.57 9.41
CA SER A 46 -4.86 -10.93 8.68
C SER A 46 -5.60 -9.70 8.16
N LYS A 47 -5.80 -8.68 9.00
CA LYS A 47 -6.43 -7.41 8.59
C LYS A 47 -5.63 -6.69 7.51
N LYS A 48 -4.30 -6.66 7.63
CA LYS A 48 -3.41 -6.12 6.58
C LYS A 48 -3.50 -6.92 5.28
N GLY A 49 -3.53 -8.25 5.33
CA GLY A 49 -3.67 -9.10 4.15
C GLY A 49 -4.96 -8.84 3.38
N ILE A 50 -6.08 -8.61 4.08
CA ILE A 50 -7.36 -8.24 3.46
C ILE A 50 -7.28 -6.85 2.79
N LEU A 51 -6.68 -5.87 3.48
CA LEU A 51 -6.50 -4.52 2.94
C LEU A 51 -5.55 -4.49 1.73
N LEU A 52 -4.47 -5.28 1.77
CA LEU A 52 -3.53 -5.43 0.66
C LEU A 52 -4.20 -6.08 -0.55
N LYS A 53 -4.99 -7.14 -0.34
CA LYS A 53 -5.79 -7.78 -1.41
C LYS A 53 -6.84 -6.83 -1.99
N TYR A 54 -7.49 -6.04 -1.16
CA TYR A 54 -8.44 -5.03 -1.63
C TYR A 54 -7.74 -3.96 -2.48
N ARG A 55 -6.59 -3.48 -2.02
CA ARG A 55 -5.78 -2.49 -2.76
C ARG A 55 -5.27 -3.05 -4.08
N SER A 56 -4.81 -4.31 -4.12
CA SER A 56 -4.38 -4.94 -5.38
C SER A 56 -5.54 -5.12 -6.36
N LEU A 57 -6.72 -5.53 -5.89
CA LEU A 57 -7.94 -5.59 -6.71
C LEU A 57 -8.34 -4.21 -7.25
N GLN A 58 -8.29 -3.18 -6.40
CA GLN A 58 -8.60 -1.80 -6.80
C GLN A 58 -7.60 -1.28 -7.85
N THR A 59 -6.30 -1.54 -7.66
CA THR A 59 -5.28 -1.19 -8.66
C THR A 59 -5.54 -1.91 -9.97
N LEU A 60 -5.83 -3.21 -9.96
CA LEU A 60 -6.11 -3.99 -11.16
C LEU A 60 -7.34 -3.47 -11.92
N GLN A 61 -8.43 -3.14 -11.20
CA GLN A 61 -9.62 -2.54 -11.80
C GLN A 61 -9.33 -1.17 -12.41
N LEU A 62 -8.53 -0.35 -11.73
CA LEU A 62 -8.13 0.97 -12.22
C LEU A 62 -7.24 0.84 -13.47
N THR A 63 -6.28 -0.08 -13.48
CA THR A 63 -5.45 -0.39 -14.65
C THR A 63 -6.31 -0.89 -15.82
N SER A 64 -7.29 -1.76 -15.56
CA SER A 64 -8.20 -2.25 -16.60
C SER A 64 -9.05 -1.12 -17.20
N LEU A 65 -9.56 -0.22 -16.37
CA LEU A 65 -10.31 0.94 -16.83
C LEU A 65 -9.42 1.89 -17.66
N GLN A 66 -8.19 2.13 -17.22
CA GLN A 66 -7.21 2.91 -17.97
C GLN A 66 -6.92 2.30 -19.34
N ALA A 67 -6.67 0.99 -19.41
CA ALA A 67 -6.43 0.29 -20.68
C ALA A 67 -7.62 0.46 -21.64
N ARG A 68 -8.85 0.27 -21.16
CA ARG A 68 -10.07 0.46 -21.96
C ARG A 68 -10.24 1.90 -22.46
N ILE A 69 -9.87 2.89 -21.65
CA ILE A 69 -9.90 4.30 -22.06
C ILE A 69 -8.88 4.54 -23.16
N LEU A 70 -7.65 4.02 -23.02
CA LEU A 70 -6.59 4.18 -24.01
C LEU A 70 -6.93 3.48 -25.33
N GLU A 71 -7.49 2.27 -25.28
CA GLU A 71 -7.98 1.55 -26.46
C GLU A 71 -9.11 2.31 -27.18
N ALA A 72 -9.93 3.04 -26.42
CA ALA A 72 -11.01 3.84 -27.00
C ALA A 72 -10.54 5.15 -27.64
N VAL A 73 -9.32 5.61 -27.34
CA VAL A 73 -8.68 6.79 -27.92
C VAL A 73 -7.97 6.36 -29.21
N THR A 74 -8.64 6.55 -30.34
CA THR A 74 -8.08 6.24 -31.68
C THR A 74 -7.69 7.55 -32.40
N PRO A 75 -6.77 7.50 -33.38
CA PRO A 75 -6.37 8.67 -34.15
C PRO A 75 -7.56 9.43 -34.76
N GLU A 76 -8.53 8.70 -35.29
CA GLU A 76 -9.72 9.26 -35.95
C GLU A 76 -10.57 10.06 -34.94
N LYS A 77 -10.72 9.54 -33.71
CA LYS A 77 -11.46 10.25 -32.65
C LYS A 77 -10.71 11.45 -32.11
N ILE A 78 -9.39 11.50 -32.23
CA ILE A 78 -8.59 12.66 -31.86
C ILE A 78 -8.74 13.75 -32.93
N GLU A 79 -8.75 13.37 -34.21
CA GLU A 79 -8.96 14.29 -35.33
C GLU A 79 -10.37 14.90 -35.32
N ASP A 80 -11.39 14.08 -35.02
CA ASP A 80 -12.79 14.52 -34.88
C ASP A 80 -13.09 15.25 -33.56
N ALA A 81 -12.13 15.29 -32.63
CA ALA A 81 -12.35 15.91 -31.31
C ALA A 81 -12.46 17.44 -31.42
N SER A 82 -13.33 18.02 -30.58
CA SER A 82 -13.44 19.47 -30.50
C SER A 82 -12.15 20.10 -29.94
N LEU A 83 -11.82 21.33 -30.37
CA LEU A 83 -10.67 22.07 -29.83
C LEU A 83 -10.73 22.19 -28.30
N VAL A 84 -11.93 22.33 -27.73
CA VAL A 84 -12.12 22.41 -26.27
C VAL A 84 -11.69 21.10 -25.59
N ASP A 85 -12.02 19.96 -26.17
CA ASP A 85 -11.66 18.65 -25.62
C ASP A 85 -10.15 18.38 -25.75
N LEU A 86 -9.55 18.79 -26.87
CA LEU A 86 -8.10 18.71 -27.09
C LEU A 86 -7.33 19.58 -26.08
N VAL A 87 -7.77 20.82 -25.83
CA VAL A 87 -7.14 21.70 -24.81
C VAL A 87 -7.28 21.12 -23.41
N ARG A 88 -8.42 20.51 -23.08
CA ARG A 88 -8.62 19.82 -21.79
C ARG A 88 -7.70 18.62 -21.64
N ALA A 89 -7.62 17.77 -22.67
CA ALA A 89 -6.72 16.62 -22.69
C ALA A 89 -5.26 17.07 -22.52
N PHE A 90 -4.83 18.09 -23.26
CA PHE A 90 -3.50 18.67 -23.13
C PHE A 90 -3.19 19.17 -21.72
N LYS A 91 -4.12 19.89 -21.07
CA LYS A 91 -3.95 20.37 -19.69
C LYS A 91 -3.74 19.22 -18.70
N VAL A 92 -4.49 18.13 -18.86
CA VAL A 92 -4.36 16.94 -18.00
C VAL A 92 -3.01 16.27 -18.22
N LEU A 93 -2.60 16.06 -19.47
CA LEU A 93 -1.30 15.48 -19.81
C LEU A 93 -0.14 16.32 -19.28
N LYS A 94 -0.19 17.65 -19.43
CA LYS A 94 0.85 18.55 -18.94
C LYS A 94 0.95 18.54 -17.41
N SER A 95 -0.18 18.42 -16.72
CA SER A 95 -0.20 18.32 -15.25
C SER A 95 0.38 17.00 -14.76
N ALA A 96 0.15 15.90 -15.49
CA ALA A 96 0.72 14.59 -15.18
C ALA A 96 2.25 14.56 -15.39
N GLU A 97 2.76 15.18 -16.47
CA GLU A 97 4.19 15.35 -16.72
C GLU A 97 4.92 16.05 -15.55
N LEU A 98 4.34 17.16 -15.06
CA LEU A 98 4.87 17.91 -13.90
C LEU A 98 4.80 17.12 -12.57
N GLY A 99 3.91 16.13 -12.47
CA GLY A 99 3.82 15.24 -11.31
C GLY A 99 4.93 14.18 -11.32
N LEU A 100 5.21 13.59 -12.48
CA LEU A 100 6.25 12.58 -12.66
C LEU A 100 7.66 13.10 -12.36
N GLU A 101 7.94 14.38 -12.64
CA GLU A 101 9.21 15.02 -12.25
C GLU A 101 9.36 15.16 -10.74
N LYS A 102 8.25 15.33 -9.99
CA LYS A 102 8.27 15.44 -8.52
C LYS A 102 8.36 14.09 -7.81
N ASP A 103 7.77 13.04 -8.40
CA ASP A 103 7.72 11.70 -7.80
C ASP A 103 9.00 10.90 -7.95
N ARG A 104 9.94 11.29 -8.83
CA ARG A 104 11.31 10.73 -8.86
C ARG A 104 12.07 10.90 -7.54
N ILE A 105 11.63 11.79 -6.65
CA ILE A 105 12.30 12.12 -5.38
C ILE A 105 11.64 11.40 -4.18
N LYS A 106 10.52 10.67 -4.34
CA LYS A 106 9.65 10.27 -3.22
C LYS A 106 9.44 8.76 -2.99
N ILE A 107 10.39 7.90 -3.35
CA ILE A 107 10.37 6.53 -2.83
C ILE A 107 11.15 6.51 -1.51
N THR A 108 10.44 6.70 -0.40
CA THR A 108 10.96 6.43 0.95
C THR A 108 9.87 5.78 1.80
N GLY A 109 10.15 4.57 2.30
CA GLY A 109 9.45 3.99 3.44
C GLY A 109 8.37 2.96 3.11
N LEU A 110 8.47 1.81 3.79
CA LEU A 110 7.55 0.67 3.86
C LEU A 110 7.38 -0.17 2.57
N THR A 111 7.17 0.43 1.40
CA THR A 111 6.97 -0.34 0.16
C THR A 111 8.23 -1.12 -0.22
N GLU A 112 9.40 -0.49 -0.06
CA GLU A 112 10.71 -1.06 -0.32
C GLU A 112 11.07 -2.17 0.69
N TYR A 113 10.68 -2.03 1.96
CA TYR A 113 10.87 -3.07 2.97
C TYR A 113 10.00 -4.31 2.73
N LEU A 114 8.78 -4.11 2.20
CA LEU A 114 7.89 -5.22 1.85
C LEU A 114 8.38 -5.95 0.60
N ILE A 115 8.90 -5.23 -0.40
CA ILE A 115 9.55 -5.82 -1.58
C ILE A 115 10.83 -6.58 -1.20
N GLU A 116 11.64 -6.03 -0.28
CA GLU A 116 12.85 -6.67 0.23
C GLU A 116 12.56 -7.96 1.01
N LEU A 117 11.48 -7.98 1.81
CA LEU A 117 11.04 -9.19 2.50
C LEU A 117 10.50 -10.25 1.53
N GLU A 118 9.78 -9.83 0.49
CA GLU A 118 9.24 -10.73 -0.54
C GLU A 118 10.36 -11.35 -1.40
N LYS A 119 11.42 -10.59 -1.73
CA LYS A 119 12.64 -11.11 -2.36
C LYS A 119 13.45 -12.06 -1.46
N ARG A 120 13.37 -11.91 -0.14
CA ARG A 120 14.04 -12.80 0.82
C ARG A 120 13.25 -14.07 1.13
N GLU A 121 11.93 -14.04 1.00
CA GLU A 121 11.06 -15.23 1.15
C GLU A 121 10.96 -16.03 -0.16
N THR A 122 11.11 -15.37 -1.32
CA THR A 122 11.15 -15.98 -2.65
C THR A 122 12.59 -15.97 -3.14
N GLY A 123 13.41 -16.91 -2.64
CA GLY A 123 14.84 -16.95 -2.97
C GLY A 123 15.09 -17.14 -4.48
N ASP A 124 15.70 -16.11 -5.07
CA ASP A 124 16.84 -16.19 -6.00
C ASP A 124 17.79 -15.00 -5.72
#